data_AF-A0A1Y3F392-F1
#
_entry.id   AF-A0A1Y3F392-F1
#
_cell.length_a   1.000
_cell.length_b   1.000
_cell.length_c   1.000
_cell.angle_alpha   90.00
_cell.angle_beta   90.00
_cell.angle_gamma   90.00
#
_symmetry.space_group_name_H-M   'P 1'
#
loop_
_entity.id
_entity.type
_entity.pdbx_description
1 polymer ?
#
loop_
_entity_poly.entity_id
_entity_poly.type
_entity_poly.pdbx_seq_one_letter_code
_entity_poly.pdbx_strand_id
1 'polypeptide(L)'
;DCDGGLKASYSISLNIAKKAQSYTIGEEIVIPAIKEEIETVMKKDSDPVLKCIRLSAKTVQRRIDEMASDVEKTLVFELQHCKFSIQLDESAFSCSIILMEYVGYYSDAKGETIFRSLEDYLKEHNVPLGNITAVATDGAPAMVGRYRGFATLLKETVPDVRAVHCVLHRHHLVAKNLSGELHAAL
;
A
#
# COMPACT_ATOMS: atom_id res chain seq x y z
N ASP A 1 -33.91 5.75 3.08
CA ASP A 1 -33.23 5.31 1.85
C ASP A 1 -31.98 4.56 2.25
N CYS A 2 -31.91 3.26 1.93
CA CYS A 2 -30.80 2.40 2.37
C CYS A 2 -29.51 2.64 1.58
N ASP A 3 -29.59 3.27 0.40
CA ASP A 3 -28.42 3.57 -0.42
C ASP A 3 -27.49 4.58 0.27
N GLY A 4 -28.08 5.63 0.85
CA GLY A 4 -27.35 6.62 1.65
C GLY A 4 -26.65 6.00 2.86
N GLY A 5 -27.28 5.03 3.53
CA GLY A 5 -26.68 4.33 4.68
C GLY A 5 -25.52 3.42 4.29
N LEU A 6 -25.62 2.75 3.13
CA LEU A 6 -24.53 1.93 2.60
C LEU A 6 -23.31 2.80 2.28
N LYS A 7 -23.51 3.92 1.57
CA LYS A 7 -22.47 4.88 1.21
C LYS A 7 -21.81 5.51 2.44
N ALA A 8 -22.61 5.92 3.43
CA ALA A 8 -22.11 6.45 4.69
C ALA A 8 -21.20 5.42 5.39
N SER A 9 -21.63 4.16 5.43
CA SER A 9 -20.87 3.13 6.12
C SER A 9 -19.55 2.77 5.40
N TYR A 10 -19.46 2.78 4.06
CA TYR A 10 -18.16 2.68 3.36
C TYR A 10 -17.27 3.88 3.66
N SER A 11 -17.85 5.09 3.66
CA SER A 11 -17.11 6.33 3.93
C SER A 11 -16.51 6.33 5.34
N ILE A 12 -17.27 5.86 6.33
CA ILE A 12 -16.80 5.72 7.72
C ILE A 12 -15.71 4.66 7.81
N SER A 13 -15.90 3.47 7.21
CA SER A 13 -14.87 2.42 7.18
C SER A 13 -13.56 2.91 6.53
N LEU A 14 -13.65 3.69 5.46
CA LEU A 14 -12.47 4.30 4.81
C LEU A 14 -11.75 5.26 5.76
N ASN A 15 -12.49 6.06 6.52
CA ASN A 15 -11.89 6.98 7.51
C ASN A 15 -11.21 6.24 8.66
N ILE A 16 -11.80 5.13 9.13
CA ILE A 16 -11.20 4.26 10.15
C ILE A 16 -9.86 3.72 9.64
N ALA A 17 -9.82 3.19 8.42
CA ALA A 17 -8.60 2.69 7.78
C ALA A 17 -7.53 3.78 7.63
N LYS A 18 -7.89 4.95 7.08
CA LYS A 18 -6.97 6.09 6.88
C LYS A 18 -6.36 6.62 8.17
N LYS A 19 -7.02 6.42 9.31
CA LYS A 19 -6.54 6.84 10.63
C LYS A 19 -5.90 5.70 11.43
N ALA A 20 -5.71 4.53 10.80
CA ALA A 20 -5.15 3.32 11.42
C ALA A 20 -5.83 2.99 12.77
N GLN A 21 -7.16 3.11 12.84
CA GLN A 21 -7.93 2.86 14.05
C GLN A 21 -8.41 1.41 14.13
N SER A 22 -8.76 0.95 15.34
CA SER A 22 -9.39 -0.36 15.55
C SER A 22 -10.71 -0.48 14.77
N TYR A 23 -10.99 -1.66 14.23
CA TYR A 23 -12.27 -1.95 13.56
C TYR A 23 -13.47 -1.85 14.50
N THR A 24 -13.26 -1.99 15.82
CA THR A 24 -14.31 -1.88 16.84
C THR A 24 -14.82 -0.45 17.03
N ILE A 25 -14.07 0.57 16.59
CA ILE A 25 -14.44 1.98 16.81
C ILE A 25 -15.80 2.34 16.21
N GLY A 26 -16.20 1.63 15.14
CA GLY A 26 -17.51 1.79 14.50
C GLY A 26 -18.68 1.48 15.43
N GLU A 27 -18.60 0.39 16.19
CA GLU A 27 -19.64 -0.04 17.13
C GLU A 27 -19.49 0.58 18.52
N GLU A 28 -18.26 0.84 18.97
CA GLU A 28 -17.97 1.35 20.31
C GLU A 28 -18.18 2.87 20.44
N ILE A 29 -17.92 3.64 19.36
CA ILE A 29 -17.92 5.10 19.42
C ILE A 29 -18.87 5.69 18.39
N VAL A 30 -18.76 5.28 17.11
CA VAL A 30 -19.49 5.94 16.02
C VAL A 30 -21.00 5.69 16.11
N ILE A 31 -21.44 4.44 16.32
CA ILE A 31 -22.87 4.14 16.48
C ILE A 31 -23.48 4.87 17.69
N PRO A 32 -22.89 4.83 18.90
CA PRO A 32 -23.41 5.59 20.04
C PRO A 32 -23.48 7.10 19.80
N ALA A 33 -22.47 7.69 19.15
CA ALA A 33 -22.47 9.12 18.85
C ALA A 33 -23.60 9.52 17.87
N ILE A 34 -23.80 8.73 16.80
CA ILE A 34 -24.91 8.96 15.85
C ILE A 34 -26.26 8.81 16.55
N LYS A 35 -26.38 7.81 17.44
CA LYS A 35 -27.60 7.60 18.23
C LYS A 35 -27.92 8.83 19.08
N GLU A 36 -26.95 9.30 19.86
CA GLU A 36 -27.11 10.46 20.74
C GLU A 36 -27.51 11.71 19.94
N GLU A 37 -26.86 11.97 18.79
CA GLU A 37 -27.17 13.12 17.95
C GLU A 37 -28.61 13.08 17.40
N ILE A 38 -29.06 11.93 16.90
CA ILE A 38 -30.40 11.78 16.34
C ILE A 38 -31.48 11.89 17.43
N GLU A 39 -31.27 11.26 18.58
CA GLU A 39 -32.27 11.21 19.65
C GLU A 39 -32.35 12.52 20.43
N THR A 40 -31.23 13.18 20.70
CA THR A 40 -31.20 14.41 21.52
C THR A 40 -31.35 15.69 20.70
N VAL A 41 -30.58 15.84 19.61
CA VAL A 41 -30.53 17.07 18.81
C VAL A 41 -31.69 17.07 17.82
N MET A 42 -31.84 15.98 17.06
CA MET A 42 -32.88 15.90 16.04
C MET A 42 -34.24 15.50 16.59
N LYS A 43 -34.29 14.94 17.82
CA LYS A 43 -35.50 14.43 18.49
C LYS A 43 -36.28 13.44 17.62
N LYS A 44 -35.56 12.52 16.97
CA LYS A 44 -36.12 11.47 16.10
C LYS A 44 -35.72 10.09 16.58
N ASP A 45 -36.45 9.08 16.12
CA ASP A 45 -36.06 7.68 16.30
C ASP A 45 -34.82 7.36 15.46
N SER A 46 -33.77 6.84 16.12
CA SER A 46 -32.49 6.52 15.51
C SER A 46 -32.48 5.14 14.85
N ASP A 47 -33.35 4.22 15.27
CA ASP A 47 -33.37 2.82 14.83
C ASP A 47 -33.39 2.62 13.31
N PRO A 48 -34.20 3.36 12.52
CA PRO A 48 -34.23 3.22 11.07
C PRO A 48 -32.88 3.58 10.42
N VAL A 49 -32.17 4.57 10.97
CA VAL A 49 -30.89 5.04 10.46
C VAL A 49 -29.77 4.07 10.85
N LEU A 50 -29.72 3.66 12.11
CA LEU A 50 -28.69 2.75 12.63
C LEU A 50 -28.75 1.37 11.95
N LYS A 51 -29.95 0.87 11.59
CA LYS A 51 -30.10 -0.36 10.80
C LYS A 51 -29.51 -0.25 9.39
N CYS A 52 -29.49 0.95 8.81
CA CYS A 52 -28.91 1.19 7.48
C CYS A 52 -27.37 1.30 7.52
N ILE A 53 -26.80 1.83 8.61
CA ILE A 53 -25.37 2.10 8.76
C ILE A 53 -24.72 0.97 9.57
N ARG A 54 -24.51 -0.20 8.95
CA ARG A 54 -23.87 -1.36 9.60
C ARG A 54 -22.37 -1.11 9.83
N LEU A 55 -21.94 -0.93 11.08
CA LEU A 55 -20.54 -0.63 11.47
C LEU A 55 -19.97 -1.60 12.51
N SER A 56 -20.44 -2.86 12.56
CA SER A 56 -19.77 -3.86 13.39
C SER A 56 -18.33 -4.07 12.92
N ALA A 57 -17.43 -4.51 13.82
CA ALA A 57 -16.02 -4.70 13.48
C ALA A 57 -15.80 -5.57 12.21
N LYS A 58 -16.57 -6.66 12.09
CA LYS A 58 -16.56 -7.53 10.90
C LYS A 58 -17.02 -6.82 9.62
N THR A 59 -18.00 -5.92 9.74
CA THR A 59 -18.49 -5.16 8.60
C THR A 59 -17.48 -4.11 8.15
N VAL A 60 -16.85 -3.42 9.11
CA VAL A 60 -15.80 -2.44 8.84
C VAL A 60 -14.63 -3.12 8.12
N GLN A 61 -14.14 -4.25 8.66
CA GLN A 61 -13.09 -5.04 8.04
C GLN A 61 -13.46 -5.44 6.60
N ARG A 62 -14.61 -6.11 6.40
CA ARG A 62 -15.04 -6.55 5.07
C ARG A 62 -15.10 -5.40 4.06
N ARG A 63 -15.60 -4.23 4.46
CA ARG A 63 -15.69 -3.06 3.57
C ARG A 63 -14.30 -2.52 3.21
N ILE A 64 -13.37 -2.51 4.16
CA ILE A 64 -11.98 -2.14 3.91
C ILE A 64 -11.35 -3.12 2.91
N ASP A 65 -11.53 -4.42 3.12
CA ASP A 65 -11.03 -5.47 2.22
C ASP A 65 -11.62 -5.35 0.81
N GLU A 66 -12.93 -5.08 0.70
CA GLU A 66 -13.61 -4.85 -0.59
C GLU A 66 -13.07 -3.61 -1.31
N MET A 67 -12.89 -2.50 -0.60
CA MET A 67 -12.30 -1.28 -1.17
C MET A 67 -10.84 -1.51 -1.59
N ALA A 68 -10.06 -2.22 -0.78
CA ALA A 68 -8.68 -2.57 -1.11
C ALA A 68 -8.61 -3.47 -2.36
N SER A 69 -9.48 -4.48 -2.45
CA SER A 69 -9.57 -5.36 -3.62
C SER A 69 -9.98 -4.62 -4.89
N ASP A 70 -10.86 -3.61 -4.79
CA ASP A 70 -11.26 -2.79 -5.92
C ASP A 70 -10.11 -1.92 -6.46
N VAL A 71 -9.35 -1.30 -5.55
CA VAL A 71 -8.14 -0.54 -5.89
C VAL A 71 -7.09 -1.46 -6.52
N GLU A 72 -6.87 -2.64 -5.94
CA GLU A 72 -5.92 -3.62 -6.47
C GLU A 72 -6.30 -4.07 -7.88
N LYS A 73 -7.58 -4.40 -8.12
CA LYS A 73 -8.06 -4.78 -9.46
C LYS A 73 -7.80 -3.68 -10.49
N THR A 74 -8.03 -2.42 -10.10
CA THR A 74 -7.76 -1.27 -10.96
C THR A 74 -6.26 -1.16 -11.27
N LEU A 75 -5.41 -1.31 -10.26
CA LEU A 75 -3.96 -1.29 -10.42
C LEU A 75 -3.48 -2.44 -11.33
N VAL A 76 -3.91 -3.68 -11.06
CA VAL A 76 -3.56 -4.86 -11.86
C VAL A 76 -3.99 -4.68 -13.31
N PHE A 77 -5.19 -4.15 -13.54
CA PHE A 77 -5.68 -3.85 -14.89
C PHE A 77 -4.72 -2.89 -15.62
N GLU A 78 -4.28 -1.82 -14.97
CA GLU A 78 -3.28 -0.91 -15.56
C GLU A 78 -1.94 -1.61 -15.82
N LEU A 79 -1.43 -2.39 -14.85
CA LEU A 79 -0.15 -3.09 -14.98
C LEU A 79 -0.14 -4.12 -16.12
N GLN A 80 -1.29 -4.75 -16.41
CA GLN A 80 -1.44 -5.68 -17.53
C GLN A 80 -1.29 -5.00 -18.90
N HIS A 81 -1.74 -3.75 -19.04
CA HIS A 81 -1.87 -3.07 -20.33
C HIS A 81 -0.83 -1.96 -20.55
N CYS A 82 -0.22 -1.46 -19.48
CA CYS A 82 0.69 -0.32 -19.50
C CYS A 82 2.11 -0.74 -19.13
N LYS A 83 3.09 -0.07 -19.72
CA LYS A 83 4.49 -0.14 -19.28
C LYS A 83 4.67 0.66 -18.00
N PHE A 84 5.43 0.14 -17.05
CA PHE A 84 5.65 0.77 -15.75
C PHE A 84 7.09 0.62 -15.26
N SER A 85 7.42 1.31 -14.17
CA SER A 85 8.70 1.19 -13.47
C SER A 85 8.46 0.93 -12.00
N ILE A 86 9.36 0.19 -11.37
CA ILE A 86 9.25 -0.19 -9.96
C ILE A 86 10.37 0.46 -9.14
N GLN A 87 10.08 0.84 -7.90
CA GLN A 87 11.10 1.30 -6.97
C GLN A 87 11.14 0.37 -5.76
N LEU A 88 12.34 0.03 -5.31
CA LEU A 88 12.58 -0.87 -4.19
C LEU A 88 13.50 -0.19 -3.20
N ASP A 89 13.06 -0.07 -1.95
CA ASP A 89 13.84 0.56 -0.89
C ASP A 89 13.84 -0.38 0.33
N GLU A 90 15.03 -0.70 0.85
CA GLU A 90 15.17 -1.50 2.07
C GLU A 90 14.91 -0.61 3.29
N SER A 91 13.80 -0.83 3.96
CA SER A 91 13.56 -0.29 5.31
C SER A 91 13.94 -1.36 6.35
N ALA A 92 14.49 -0.93 7.49
CA ALA A 92 14.97 -1.81 8.57
C ALA A 92 13.87 -2.69 9.23
N PHE A 93 12.62 -2.50 8.81
CA PHE A 93 11.47 -3.32 9.19
C PHE A 93 10.76 -3.71 7.89
N SER A 94 11.05 -4.92 7.39
CA SER A 94 10.48 -5.53 6.18
C SER A 94 10.70 -4.76 4.86
N CYS A 95 11.42 -5.38 3.92
CA CYS A 95 11.63 -4.84 2.57
C CYS A 95 10.30 -4.44 1.96
N SER A 96 10.13 -3.17 1.61
CA SER A 96 8.89 -2.66 1.02
C SER A 96 9.12 -2.45 -0.47
N ILE A 97 8.32 -3.11 -1.32
CA ILE A 97 8.33 -2.85 -2.76
C ILE A 97 7.48 -1.61 -3.01
N ILE A 98 8.10 -0.48 -3.35
CA ILE A 98 7.38 0.73 -3.73
C ILE A 98 6.98 0.61 -5.20
N LEU A 99 5.96 -0.21 -5.44
CA LEU A 99 4.96 -0.01 -6.49
C LEU A 99 3.81 0.73 -5.81
N MET A 100 3.90 2.08 -5.69
CA MET A 100 2.93 2.92 -4.96
C MET A 100 2.23 2.19 -3.79
N GLU A 101 2.99 1.89 -2.74
CA GLU A 101 2.53 1.34 -1.45
C GLU A 101 1.92 -0.09 -1.47
N TYR A 102 2.55 -1.06 -2.16
CA TYR A 102 2.40 -2.48 -1.78
C TYR A 102 3.47 -2.88 -0.76
N VAL A 103 3.16 -2.76 0.54
CA VAL A 103 4.05 -3.24 1.60
C VAL A 103 3.95 -4.76 1.68
N GLY A 104 4.79 -5.44 0.92
CA GLY A 104 5.00 -6.88 1.06
C GLY A 104 5.87 -7.19 2.28
N TYR A 105 5.42 -8.07 3.17
CA TYR A 105 6.26 -8.59 4.24
C TYR A 105 7.00 -9.83 3.75
N TYR A 106 8.32 -9.72 3.55
CA TYR A 106 9.16 -10.83 3.12
C TYR A 106 9.75 -11.60 4.30
N SER A 107 9.92 -12.91 4.13
CA SER A 107 10.52 -13.80 5.13
C SER A 107 12.01 -13.53 5.33
N ASP A 108 12.71 -13.07 4.29
CA ASP A 108 14.07 -12.55 4.36
C ASP A 108 14.31 -11.42 3.35
N ALA A 109 15.40 -10.68 3.55
CA ALA A 109 15.80 -9.54 2.71
C ALA A 109 16.72 -9.96 1.54
N LYS A 110 16.60 -11.19 1.01
CA LYS A 110 17.43 -11.64 -0.11
C LYS A 110 16.82 -11.20 -1.44
N GLY A 111 17.66 -10.74 -2.37
CA GLY A 111 17.23 -10.36 -3.71
C GLY A 111 16.46 -11.43 -4.45
N GLU A 112 16.86 -12.70 -4.28
CA GLU A 112 16.17 -13.86 -4.85
C GLU A 112 14.74 -14.02 -4.32
N THR A 113 14.53 -13.85 -3.02
CA THR A 113 13.19 -13.92 -2.39
C THR A 113 12.31 -12.79 -2.89
N ILE A 114 12.84 -11.55 -2.90
CA ILE A 114 12.13 -10.37 -3.38
C ILE A 114 11.73 -10.54 -4.86
N PHE A 115 12.65 -11.05 -5.70
CA PHE A 115 12.37 -11.30 -7.11
C PHE A 115 11.28 -12.35 -7.31
N ARG A 116 11.38 -13.49 -6.62
CA ARG A 116 10.38 -14.57 -6.73
C ARG A 116 9.00 -14.11 -6.30
N SER A 117 8.90 -13.38 -5.20
CA SER A 117 7.60 -12.87 -4.75
C SER A 117 6.98 -11.87 -5.74
N LEU A 118 7.79 -10.98 -6.34
CA LEU A 118 7.30 -10.11 -7.41
C LEU A 118 6.85 -10.96 -8.62
N GLU A 119 7.67 -11.91 -9.03
CA GLU A 119 7.38 -12.80 -10.16
C GLU A 119 6.09 -13.59 -9.93
N ASP A 120 5.90 -14.19 -8.75
CA ASP A 120 4.72 -14.96 -8.38
C ASP A 120 3.47 -14.08 -8.38
N TYR A 121 3.54 -12.88 -7.77
CA TYR A 121 2.42 -11.93 -7.77
C TYR A 121 2.01 -11.53 -9.20
N LEU A 122 2.98 -11.13 -10.04
CA LEU A 122 2.69 -10.74 -11.42
C LEU A 122 2.15 -11.92 -12.25
N LYS A 123 2.66 -13.14 -12.02
CA LYS A 123 2.14 -14.35 -12.67
C LYS A 123 0.71 -14.66 -12.25
N GLU A 124 0.41 -14.64 -10.95
CA GLU A 124 -0.94 -14.88 -10.42
C GLU A 124 -1.96 -13.91 -11.03
N HIS A 125 -1.56 -12.65 -11.18
CA HIS A 125 -2.40 -11.59 -11.75
C HIS A 125 -2.29 -11.43 -13.27
N ASN A 126 -1.61 -12.35 -13.98
CA ASN A 126 -1.41 -12.30 -15.44
C ASN A 126 -0.80 -10.98 -15.94
N VAL A 127 0.02 -10.31 -15.13
CA VAL A 127 0.77 -9.12 -15.52
C VAL A 127 2.06 -9.54 -16.23
N PRO A 128 2.30 -9.13 -17.48
CA PRO A 128 3.53 -9.45 -18.18
C PRO A 128 4.74 -8.79 -17.50
N LEU A 129 5.73 -9.58 -17.08
CA LEU A 129 7.01 -9.06 -16.56
C LEU A 129 7.69 -8.08 -17.54
N GLY A 130 7.52 -8.29 -18.85
CA GLY A 130 8.04 -7.41 -19.90
C GLY A 130 7.45 -5.99 -19.91
N ASN A 131 6.37 -5.73 -19.15
CA ASN A 131 5.85 -4.38 -18.96
C ASN A 131 6.72 -3.55 -18.00
N ILE A 132 7.63 -4.17 -17.24
CA ILE A 132 8.59 -3.48 -16.39
C ILE A 132 9.71 -2.88 -17.26
N THR A 133 9.81 -1.56 -17.26
CA THR A 133 10.78 -0.80 -18.07
C THR A 133 12.00 -0.35 -17.29
N ALA A 134 11.85 -0.12 -15.98
CA ALA A 134 12.92 0.30 -15.11
C ALA A 134 12.68 -0.19 -13.68
N VAL A 135 13.79 -0.39 -12.96
CA VAL A 135 13.81 -0.59 -11.52
C VAL A 135 14.77 0.40 -10.87
N ALA A 136 14.32 1.09 -9.82
CA ALA A 136 15.16 1.88 -8.95
C ALA A 136 15.41 1.12 -7.63
N THR A 137 16.67 0.94 -7.23
CA THR A 137 17.03 0.28 -5.95
C THR A 137 17.97 1.13 -5.12
N ASP A 138 18.03 0.91 -3.81
CA ASP A 138 18.96 1.56 -2.87
C ASP A 138 20.44 1.17 -3.05
N GLY A 139 20.76 0.26 -3.96
CA GLY A 139 22.13 -0.21 -4.17
C GLY A 139 22.62 -1.25 -3.16
N ALA A 140 21.75 -1.76 -2.28
CA ALA A 140 22.13 -2.80 -1.33
C ALA A 140 22.60 -4.09 -2.06
N PRO A 141 23.51 -4.88 -1.47
CA PRO A 141 24.00 -6.12 -2.09
C PRO A 141 22.89 -7.10 -2.47
N ALA A 142 21.80 -7.14 -1.71
CA ALA A 142 20.62 -7.92 -2.03
C ALA A 142 19.91 -7.43 -3.31
N MET A 143 20.03 -6.16 -3.66
CA MET A 143 19.35 -5.56 -4.80
C MET A 143 20.21 -5.58 -6.06
N VAL A 144 21.51 -5.26 -5.94
CA VAL A 144 22.43 -5.10 -7.09
C VAL A 144 23.50 -6.19 -7.18
N GLY A 145 23.45 -7.20 -6.31
CA GLY A 145 24.41 -8.29 -6.27
C GLY A 145 24.54 -9.02 -7.61
N ARG A 146 25.78 -9.36 -8.00
CA ARG A 146 26.10 -9.91 -9.33
C ARG A 146 25.38 -11.21 -9.70
N TYR A 147 25.08 -12.06 -8.73
CA TYR A 147 24.54 -13.41 -8.98
C TYR A 147 23.13 -13.62 -8.43
N ARG A 148 22.80 -12.97 -7.30
CA ARG A 148 21.52 -13.12 -6.60
C ARG A 148 20.89 -11.78 -6.22
N GLY A 149 21.35 -10.71 -6.86
CA GLY A 149 20.74 -9.40 -6.71
C GLY A 149 19.39 -9.37 -7.41
N PHE A 150 18.38 -8.76 -6.79
CA PHE A 150 17.06 -8.58 -7.41
C PHE A 150 17.16 -8.04 -8.84
N ALA A 151 17.91 -6.95 -9.05
CA ALA A 151 18.03 -6.29 -10.34
C ALA A 151 18.76 -7.15 -11.38
N THR A 152 19.69 -8.00 -10.94
CA THR A 152 20.35 -8.98 -11.80
C THR A 152 19.34 -10.00 -12.30
N LEU A 153 18.58 -10.62 -11.39
CA LEU A 153 17.57 -11.63 -11.72
C LEU A 153 16.47 -11.04 -12.62
N LEU A 154 15.99 -9.83 -12.32
CA LEU A 154 15.01 -9.14 -13.15
C LEU A 154 15.56 -8.88 -14.57
N LYS A 155 16.84 -8.56 -14.72
CA LYS A 155 17.47 -8.33 -16.01
C LYS A 155 17.70 -9.62 -16.80
N GLU A 156 17.88 -10.75 -16.14
CA GLU A 156 17.91 -12.06 -16.82
C GLU A 156 16.54 -12.40 -17.43
N THR A 157 15.45 -12.04 -16.76
CA THR A 157 14.08 -12.27 -17.25
C THR A 157 13.58 -11.19 -18.21
N VAL A 158 14.00 -9.93 -18.01
CA VAL A 158 13.63 -8.76 -18.81
C VAL A 158 14.91 -8.02 -19.23
N PRO A 159 15.60 -8.45 -20.30
CA PRO A 159 16.92 -7.92 -20.69
C PRO A 159 16.98 -6.40 -20.90
N ASP A 160 15.88 -5.82 -21.39
CA ASP A 160 15.76 -4.38 -21.69
C ASP A 160 15.46 -3.51 -20.47
N VAL A 161 15.25 -4.10 -19.29
CA VAL A 161 14.96 -3.35 -18.07
C VAL A 161 16.13 -2.45 -17.67
N ARG A 162 15.83 -1.20 -17.32
CA ARG A 162 16.83 -0.26 -16.82
C ARG A 162 16.92 -0.32 -15.30
N ALA A 163 18.02 -0.85 -14.79
CA ALA A 163 18.34 -0.75 -13.37
C ALA A 163 19.05 0.58 -13.08
N VAL A 164 18.51 1.36 -12.14
CA VAL A 164 19.09 2.62 -11.69
C VAL A 164 19.19 2.63 -10.16
N HIS A 165 20.14 3.41 -9.65
CA HIS A 165 20.21 3.66 -8.22
C HIS A 165 19.19 4.73 -7.82
N CYS A 166 18.41 4.47 -6.77
CA CYS A 166 17.35 5.34 -6.26
C CYS A 166 17.92 6.73 -5.94
N VAL A 167 17.37 7.76 -6.60
CA VAL A 167 17.82 9.15 -6.44
C VAL A 167 17.57 9.65 -5.03
N LEU A 168 16.42 9.29 -4.42
CA LEU A 168 16.09 9.66 -3.05
C LEU A 168 17.08 9.05 -2.06
N HIS A 169 17.43 7.78 -2.24
CA HIS A 169 18.44 7.12 -1.41
C HIS A 169 19.81 7.80 -1.55
N ARG A 170 20.23 8.16 -2.77
CA ARG A 170 21.50 8.91 -2.97
C ARG A 170 21.49 10.26 -2.26
N HIS A 171 20.40 11.02 -2.36
CA HIS A 171 20.29 12.30 -1.67
C HIS A 171 20.35 12.12 -0.14
N HIS A 172 19.66 11.12 0.40
CA HIS A 172 19.71 10.78 1.83
C HIS A 172 21.12 10.44 2.30
N LEU A 173 21.85 9.62 1.53
CA LEU A 173 23.23 9.27 1.85
C LEU A 173 24.17 10.48 1.82
N VAL A 174 23.99 11.40 0.86
CA VAL A 174 24.77 12.64 0.81
C VAL A 174 24.43 13.51 2.02
N ALA A 175 23.15 13.70 2.32
CA ALA A 175 22.68 14.50 3.46
C ALA A 175 23.23 13.99 4.81
N LYS A 176 23.35 12.66 4.97
CA LYS A 176 23.94 12.05 6.17
C LYS A 176 25.44 12.30 6.34
N ASN A 177 26.15 12.57 5.25
CA ASN A 177 27.61 12.74 5.23
C ASN A 177 28.02 14.20 5.04
N LEU A 178 27.10 15.15 5.23
CA LEU A 178 27.43 16.58 5.19
C LEU A 178 28.32 16.96 6.38
N SER A 179 29.26 17.87 6.16
CA SER A 179 30.02 18.48 7.25
C SER A 179 29.10 19.32 8.13
N GLY A 180 29.49 19.56 9.39
CA GLY A 180 28.68 20.35 10.33
C GLY A 180 28.31 21.74 9.83
N GLU A 181 29.21 22.38 9.06
CA GLU A 181 28.98 23.68 8.43
C GLU A 181 27.90 23.63 7.33
N LEU A 182 27.83 22.53 6.59
CA LEU A 182 26.90 22.34 5.49
C LEU A 182 25.51 21.87 5.99
N HIS A 183 25.47 21.21 7.15
CA HIS A 183 24.23 20.94 7.89
C HIS A 183 23.57 22.22 8.41
N ALA A 184 24.34 23.24 8.79
CA ALA A 184 23.82 24.50 9.32
C ALA A 184 23.28 25.46 8.24
N ALA A 185 23.58 25.20 6.97
CA ALA A 185 23.16 26.01 5.81
C ALA A 185 21.93 25.47 5.07
N LEU A 186 21.43 24.29 5.47
CA LEU A 186 20.17 23.67 5.01
C LEU A 186 19.04 23.96 6.01
#